data_AF-A0A0P6REF0-F1
#
_entry.id   AF-A0A0P6REF0-F1
#
_cell.length_a   1.000
_cell.length_b   1.000
_cell.length_c   1.000
_cell.angle_alpha   90.00
_cell.angle_beta   90.00
_cell.angle_gamma   90.00
#
_symmetry.space_group_name_H-M   'P 1'
#
loop_
_entity.id
_entity.type
_entity.pdbx_description
1 polymer ?
#
loop_
_entity_poly.entity_id
_entity_poly.type
_entity_poly.pdbx_seq_one_letter_code
_entity_poly.pdbx_strand_id
1 'polypeptide(L)'
;MELFCSPLLIDQLTEQSQSTGIFAILDLIVLIQRHRETNFVDWPKGPRKPGQFQKPPLKGLWKAHTVPQGLGDFAHNLLREADQRWFEKKFDGLSADHAGGVFDEHLAGKLANLAVIQGITNRGRRNNLTSGHWLIFSETPFGAFYLCRAHHEEDDRLIFDRVRKAAEVFPNAAFPFDTLS
;
A
#
# COMPACT_ATOMS: atom_id res chain seq x y z
N MET A 1 -12.18 -10.56 19.71
CA MET A 1 -10.85 -10.87 19.17
C MET A 1 -10.01 -9.62 19.28
N GLU A 2 -8.85 -9.69 19.92
CA GLU A 2 -8.06 -8.51 20.24
C GLU A 2 -7.13 -8.13 19.08
N LEU A 3 -7.03 -6.82 18.84
CA LEU A 3 -6.05 -6.23 17.94
C LEU A 3 -4.84 -5.82 18.77
N PHE A 4 -3.66 -6.23 18.35
CA PHE A 4 -2.41 -5.84 18.99
C PHE A 4 -1.59 -5.02 18.01
N CYS A 5 -1.51 -3.71 18.23
CA CYS A 5 -0.66 -2.80 17.47
C CYS A 5 0.55 -2.42 18.32
N SER A 6 1.75 -2.56 17.77
CA SER A 6 2.96 -2.13 18.47
C SER A 6 2.93 -0.60 18.66
N PRO A 7 3.50 -0.05 19.74
CA PRO A 7 3.68 1.40 19.89
C PRO A 7 4.43 2.01 18.71
N LEU A 8 5.45 1.31 18.20
CA LEU A 8 6.21 1.74 17.03
C LEU A 8 5.31 1.96 15.80
N LEU A 9 4.40 1.04 15.52
CA LEU A 9 3.46 1.21 14.43
C LEU A 9 2.54 2.40 14.69
N ILE A 10 2.04 2.56 15.91
CA ILE A 10 1.19 3.70 16.27
C ILE A 10 1.94 5.03 16.05
N ASP A 11 3.22 5.10 16.41
CA ASP A 11 4.07 6.28 16.19
C ASP A 11 4.24 6.54 14.69
N GLN A 12 4.61 5.53 13.90
CA GLN A 12 4.76 5.64 12.44
C GLN A 12 3.48 6.08 11.73
N LEU A 13 2.33 5.63 12.23
CA LEU A 13 1.02 6.02 11.70
C LEU A 13 0.66 7.44 12.17
N THR A 14 0.97 7.81 13.41
CA THR A 14 0.73 9.15 13.94
C THR A 14 1.53 10.21 13.17
N GLU A 15 2.83 9.97 12.97
CA GLU A 15 3.69 10.83 12.14
C GLU A 15 3.13 10.97 10.72
N GLN A 16 2.65 9.88 10.13
CA GLN A 16 2.02 9.94 8.81
C GLN A 16 0.71 10.74 8.84
N SER A 17 -0.14 10.56 9.85
CA SER A 17 -1.42 11.26 9.97
C SER A 17 -1.27 12.77 10.06
N GLN A 18 -0.18 13.26 10.65
CA GLN A 18 0.14 14.69 10.68
C GLN A 18 0.40 15.25 9.28
N SER A 19 0.82 14.41 8.34
CA SER A 19 1.08 14.79 6.94
C SER A 19 -0.10 14.51 5.99
N THR A 20 -0.96 13.54 6.27
CA THR A 20 -1.99 13.05 5.33
C THR A 20 -3.42 12.95 5.89
N GLY A 21 -3.63 13.27 7.16
CA GLY A 21 -4.93 13.18 7.84
C GLY A 21 -5.21 11.82 8.51
N ILE A 22 -6.10 11.81 9.52
CA ILE A 22 -6.30 10.68 10.45
C ILE A 22 -7.08 9.48 9.89
N PHE A 23 -7.84 9.67 8.81
CA PHE A 23 -8.83 8.68 8.34
C PHE A 23 -8.20 7.42 7.75
N ALA A 24 -7.02 7.53 7.17
CA ALA A 24 -6.48 6.48 6.34
C ALA A 24 -5.75 5.37 7.14
N ILE A 25 -5.60 5.56 8.46
CA ILE A 25 -5.09 4.57 9.42
C ILE A 25 -6.23 3.69 9.94
N LEU A 26 -7.35 4.31 10.32
CA LEU A 26 -8.56 3.62 10.74
C LEU A 26 -9.09 2.74 9.62
N ASP A 27 -9.08 3.24 8.38
CA ASP A 27 -9.52 2.45 7.22
C ASP A 27 -8.63 1.22 7.00
N LEU A 28 -7.31 1.32 7.18
CA LEU A 28 -6.41 0.18 7.03
C LEU A 28 -6.62 -0.88 8.13
N ILE A 29 -6.83 -0.43 9.37
CA ILE A 29 -7.10 -1.32 10.51
C ILE A 29 -8.46 -2.03 10.32
N VAL A 30 -9.51 -1.29 9.96
CA VAL A 30 -10.85 -1.82 9.70
C VAL A 30 -10.87 -2.76 8.50
N LEU A 31 -10.11 -2.43 7.45
CA LEU A 31 -9.93 -3.27 6.27
C LEU A 31 -9.35 -4.63 6.69
N ILE A 32 -8.22 -4.65 7.41
CA ILE A 32 -7.57 -5.91 7.77
C ILE A 32 -8.41 -6.71 8.78
N GLN A 33 -9.14 -6.04 9.68
CA GLN A 33 -10.13 -6.71 10.56
C GLN A 33 -11.22 -7.45 9.77
N ARG A 34 -11.88 -6.78 8.82
CA ARG A 34 -12.93 -7.39 7.98
C ARG A 34 -12.42 -8.56 7.14
N HIS A 35 -11.13 -8.58 6.83
CA HIS A 35 -10.55 -9.62 5.97
C HIS A 35 -10.17 -10.91 6.69
N ARG A 36 -9.86 -10.85 7.99
CA ARG A 36 -9.66 -12.07 8.78
C ARG A 36 -10.97 -12.82 9.01
N GLU A 37 -12.07 -12.08 9.21
CA GLU A 37 -13.42 -12.66 9.33
C GLU A 37 -13.85 -13.42 8.07
N THR A 38 -13.27 -13.08 6.91
CA THR A 38 -13.58 -13.67 5.61
C THR A 38 -12.46 -14.58 5.06
N ASN A 39 -11.39 -14.88 5.82
CA ASN A 39 -10.22 -15.64 5.34
C ASN A 39 -9.63 -15.11 4.01
N PHE A 40 -9.66 -13.80 3.80
CA PHE A 40 -9.26 -13.15 2.54
C PHE A 40 -10.03 -13.65 1.29
N VAL A 41 -11.25 -14.18 1.47
CA VAL A 41 -12.14 -14.59 0.38
C VAL A 41 -12.81 -13.38 -0.25
N ASP A 42 -13.19 -12.38 0.56
CA ASP A 42 -13.82 -11.12 0.13
C ASP A 42 -12.88 -9.92 0.29
N TRP A 43 -11.78 -9.92 -0.47
CA TRP A 43 -10.90 -8.76 -0.52
C TRP A 43 -11.49 -7.67 -1.44
N PRO A 44 -11.66 -6.42 -0.98
CA PRO A 44 -12.30 -5.36 -1.74
C PRO A 44 -11.45 -5.02 -2.96
N LYS A 45 -12.13 -4.56 -4.01
CA LYS A 45 -11.47 -3.99 -5.18
C LYS A 45 -10.73 -2.73 -4.73
N GLY A 46 -9.40 -2.77 -4.70
CA GLY A 46 -8.56 -1.71 -4.14
C GLY A 46 -7.10 -2.13 -3.96
N PRO A 47 -6.62 -2.39 -2.73
CA PRO A 47 -5.23 -2.83 -2.53
C PRO A 47 -5.00 -4.27 -3.02
N ARG A 48 -3.74 -4.70 -3.15
CA ARG A 48 -3.41 -6.10 -3.46
C ARG A 48 -3.64 -6.97 -2.22
N LYS A 49 -4.13 -8.21 -2.41
CA LYS A 49 -4.31 -9.19 -1.33
C LYS A 49 -3.01 -9.33 -0.50
N PRO A 50 -3.10 -9.42 0.84
CA PRO A 50 -1.93 -9.63 1.68
C PRO A 50 -1.20 -10.90 1.29
N GLY A 51 0.12 -10.85 1.32
CA GLY A 51 0.98 -11.97 1.01
C GLY A 51 1.98 -12.20 2.12
N GLN A 52 2.46 -13.44 2.23
CA GLN A 52 3.55 -13.75 3.14
C GLN A 52 4.91 -13.47 2.50
N PHE A 53 5.85 -12.98 3.30
CA PHE A 53 7.26 -13.00 2.95
C PHE A 53 7.74 -14.46 2.84
N GLN A 54 8.38 -14.78 1.71
CA GLN A 54 8.83 -16.13 1.40
C GLN A 54 10.31 -16.36 1.71
N LYS A 55 11.07 -15.28 1.92
CA LYS A 55 12.52 -15.30 2.07
C LYS A 55 12.94 -14.80 3.45
N PRO A 56 14.00 -15.37 4.05
CA PRO A 56 14.62 -14.79 5.23
C PRO A 56 15.13 -13.37 4.96
N PRO A 57 15.20 -12.49 5.97
CA PRO A 57 14.88 -12.74 7.38
C PRO A 57 13.38 -12.64 7.73
N LEU A 58 12.54 -12.16 6.81
CA LEU A 58 11.13 -11.86 7.08
C LEU A 58 10.18 -13.07 6.89
N LYS A 59 10.71 -14.25 6.56
CA LYS A 59 9.93 -15.42 6.16
C LYS A 59 8.82 -15.74 7.18
N GLY A 60 7.60 -15.94 6.69
CA GLY A 60 6.43 -16.28 7.49
C GLY A 60 5.66 -15.07 8.04
N LEU A 61 6.24 -13.86 8.02
CA LEU A 61 5.48 -12.64 8.27
C LEU A 61 4.56 -12.32 7.10
N TRP A 62 3.50 -11.58 7.39
CA TRP A 62 2.57 -11.08 6.39
C TRP A 62 2.84 -9.62 6.05
N LYS A 63 2.53 -9.25 4.81
CA LYS A 63 2.54 -7.88 4.31
C LYS A 63 1.24 -7.58 3.56
N ALA A 64 0.62 -6.46 3.92
CA ALA A 64 -0.48 -5.86 3.19
C ALA A 64 -0.05 -4.54 2.59
N HIS A 65 -0.37 -4.28 1.32
CA HIS A 65 -0.18 -2.95 0.75
C HIS A 65 -1.12 -1.95 1.41
N THR A 66 -0.58 -0.79 1.79
CA THR A 66 -1.44 0.31 2.25
C THR A 66 -1.97 1.11 1.06
N VAL A 67 -3.13 1.73 1.24
CA VAL A 67 -3.68 2.65 0.24
C VAL A 67 -2.79 3.89 0.11
N PRO A 68 -2.66 4.49 -1.08
CA PRO A 68 -1.99 5.79 -1.26
C PRO A 68 -2.57 6.83 -0.30
N GLN A 69 -1.71 7.54 0.44
CA GLN A 69 -2.18 8.52 1.44
C GLN A 69 -1.65 9.93 1.19
N GLY A 70 -0.53 10.07 0.49
CA GLY A 70 0.07 11.36 0.20
C GLY A 70 0.19 11.67 -1.29
N LEU A 71 0.45 12.95 -1.60
CA LEU A 71 0.68 13.40 -2.98
C LEU A 71 1.82 12.63 -3.66
N GLY A 72 2.86 12.26 -2.91
CA GLY A 72 3.96 11.42 -3.41
C GLY A 72 3.49 10.04 -3.88
N ASP A 73 2.64 9.37 -3.10
CA ASP A 73 2.07 8.08 -3.49
C ASP A 73 1.19 8.21 -4.73
N PHE A 74 0.37 9.28 -4.80
CA PHE A 74 -0.45 9.55 -5.96
C PHE A 74 0.42 9.83 -7.19
N ALA A 75 1.44 10.68 -7.08
CA ALA A 75 2.38 10.97 -8.16
C ALA A 75 3.07 9.70 -8.65
N HIS A 76 3.53 8.83 -7.75
CA HIS A 76 4.12 7.54 -8.10
C HIS A 76 3.16 6.64 -8.88
N ASN A 77 1.90 6.56 -8.44
CA ASN A 77 0.87 5.78 -9.14
C ASN A 77 0.58 6.37 -10.52
N LEU A 78 0.53 7.69 -10.66
CA LEU A 78 0.34 8.37 -11.94
C LEU A 78 1.50 8.10 -12.90
N LEU A 79 2.75 8.21 -12.44
CA LEU A 79 3.94 7.93 -13.23
C LEU A 79 3.98 6.48 -13.73
N ARG A 80 3.69 5.52 -12.85
CA ARG A 80 3.61 4.09 -13.24
C ARG A 80 2.49 3.80 -14.24
N GLU A 81 1.41 4.58 -14.23
CA GLU A 81 0.35 4.44 -15.21
C GLU A 81 0.67 5.10 -16.54
N ALA A 82 1.38 6.24 -16.51
CA ALA A 82 1.84 6.93 -17.69
C ALA A 82 2.84 6.08 -18.51
N ASP A 83 3.61 5.23 -17.85
CA ASP A 83 4.55 4.27 -18.48
C ASP A 83 3.86 3.07 -19.16
N GLN A 84 2.52 2.99 -19.11
CA GLN A 84 1.81 1.90 -19.75
C GLN A 84 1.57 2.19 -21.23
N ARG A 85 1.77 1.19 -22.10
CA ARG A 85 1.53 1.30 -23.56
C ARG A 85 0.13 1.81 -23.94
N TRP A 86 -0.89 1.52 -23.12
CA TRP A 86 -2.25 2.00 -23.39
C TRP A 86 -2.36 3.52 -23.20
N PHE A 87 -1.58 4.06 -22.26
CA PHE A 87 -1.53 5.48 -21.96
C PHE A 87 -0.90 6.24 -23.12
N GLU A 88 0.29 5.81 -23.54
CA GLU A 88 1.01 6.33 -24.70
C GLU A 88 0.10 6.36 -25.94
N LYS A 89 -0.53 5.22 -26.27
CA LYS A 89 -1.45 5.14 -27.41
C LYS A 89 -2.62 6.13 -27.32
N LYS A 90 -3.19 6.35 -26.13
CA LYS A 90 -4.27 7.33 -25.94
C LYS A 90 -3.76 8.77 -26.02
N PHE A 91 -2.59 9.03 -25.47
CA PHE A 91 -1.93 10.33 -25.52
C PHE A 91 -1.64 10.73 -26.96
N ASP A 92 -1.08 9.82 -27.76
CA ASP A 92 -0.79 10.04 -29.17
C ASP A 92 -2.07 10.29 -29.97
N GLY A 93 -3.12 9.52 -29.71
CA GLY A 93 -4.43 9.72 -30.35
C GLY A 93 -5.00 11.10 -30.06
N LEU A 94 -5.00 11.53 -28.79
CA LEU A 94 -5.46 12.87 -28.40
C LEU A 94 -4.63 13.99 -29.04
N SER A 95 -3.32 13.77 -29.19
CA SER A 95 -2.40 14.74 -29.78
C SER A 95 -2.58 14.83 -31.30
N ALA A 96 -2.75 13.69 -31.97
CA ALA A 96 -2.99 13.62 -33.41
C ALA A 96 -4.34 14.21 -33.82
N ASP A 97 -5.39 14.01 -33.02
CA ASP A 97 -6.71 14.63 -33.20
C ASP A 97 -6.69 16.16 -33.07
N HIS A 98 -5.57 16.76 -32.62
CA HIS A 98 -5.33 18.19 -32.53
C HIS A 98 -4.21 18.69 -33.46
N ALA A 99 -3.82 17.89 -34.45
CA ALA A 99 -2.78 18.25 -35.41
C ALA A 99 -3.14 19.55 -36.17
N GLY A 100 -2.51 20.66 -35.75
CA GLY A 100 -2.68 22.00 -36.34
C GLY A 100 -3.23 23.08 -35.39
N GLY A 101 -3.66 22.71 -34.18
CA GLY A 101 -4.22 23.65 -33.19
C GLY A 101 -3.21 24.13 -32.15
N VAL A 102 -3.34 25.38 -31.72
CA VAL A 102 -2.71 25.89 -30.48
C VAL A 102 -3.13 24.99 -29.33
N PHE A 103 -2.20 24.68 -28.41
CA PHE A 103 -2.52 23.97 -27.18
C PHE A 103 -3.59 24.77 -26.40
N ASP A 104 -4.83 24.30 -26.43
CA ASP A 104 -5.97 24.99 -25.84
C ASP A 104 -6.43 24.32 -24.54
N GLU A 105 -7.35 24.98 -23.84
CA GLU A 105 -7.87 24.52 -22.56
C GLU A 105 -8.60 23.17 -22.69
N HIS A 106 -9.20 22.88 -23.85
CA HIS A 106 -9.91 21.63 -24.08
C HIS A 106 -8.97 20.44 -24.17
N LEU A 107 -7.87 20.58 -24.93
CA LEU A 107 -6.82 19.57 -24.99
C LEU A 107 -6.17 19.37 -23.62
N ALA A 108 -5.87 20.47 -22.91
CA ALA A 108 -5.32 20.43 -21.56
C ALA A 108 -6.25 19.65 -20.61
N GLY A 109 -7.56 19.90 -20.67
CA GLY A 109 -8.56 19.19 -19.87
C GLY A 109 -8.62 17.68 -20.18
N LYS A 110 -8.54 17.31 -21.46
CA LYS A 110 -8.51 15.89 -21.87
C LYS A 110 -7.25 15.18 -21.40
N LEU A 111 -6.08 15.81 -21.52
CA LEU A 111 -4.81 15.27 -21.07
C LEU A 111 -4.79 15.13 -19.53
N ALA A 112 -5.28 16.14 -18.81
CA ALA A 112 -5.42 16.07 -17.36
C ALA A 112 -6.37 14.95 -16.91
N ASN A 113 -7.51 14.78 -17.60
CA ASN A 113 -8.44 13.68 -17.35
C ASN A 113 -7.79 12.31 -17.61
N LEU A 114 -7.05 12.18 -18.72
CA LEU A 114 -6.33 10.94 -19.07
C LEU A 114 -5.28 10.60 -18.00
N ALA A 115 -4.42 11.57 -17.66
CA ALA A 115 -3.36 11.42 -16.67
C ALA A 115 -3.90 11.08 -15.29
N VAL A 116 -4.80 11.90 -14.76
CA VAL A 116 -5.19 11.84 -13.35
C VAL A 116 -6.40 10.91 -13.15
N ILE A 117 -7.53 11.23 -13.77
CA ILE A 117 -8.79 10.54 -13.49
C ILE A 117 -8.78 9.13 -14.06
N GLN A 118 -8.47 8.97 -15.35
CA GLN A 118 -8.43 7.65 -15.97
C GLN A 118 -7.26 6.84 -15.44
N GLY A 119 -6.10 7.47 -15.20
CA GLY A 119 -4.93 6.79 -14.64
C GLY A 119 -5.22 6.16 -13.28
N ILE A 120 -5.71 6.95 -12.31
CA ILE A 120 -6.05 6.46 -10.96
C ILE A 120 -7.18 5.42 -11.03
N THR A 121 -8.22 5.67 -11.84
CA THR A 121 -9.35 4.75 -11.98
C THR A 121 -8.91 3.40 -12.54
N ASN A 122 -8.05 3.38 -13.56
CA ASN A 122 -7.56 2.15 -14.17
C ASN A 122 -6.68 1.35 -13.21
N ARG A 123 -5.79 2.03 -12.45
CA ARG A 123 -5.01 1.36 -11.40
C ARG A 123 -5.89 0.79 -10.31
N GLY A 124 -6.89 1.54 -9.87
CA GLY A 124 -7.87 1.08 -8.87
C GLY A 124 -8.62 -0.16 -9.34
N ARG A 125 -9.09 -0.17 -10.60
CA ARG A 125 -9.76 -1.33 -11.21
C ARG A 125 -8.86 -2.56 -11.30
N ARG A 126 -7.54 -2.37 -11.45
CA ARG A 126 -6.54 -3.46 -11.51
C ARG A 126 -6.01 -3.87 -10.13
N ASN A 127 -6.52 -3.31 -9.05
CA ASN A 127 -6.01 -3.47 -7.68
C ASN A 127 -4.52 -3.12 -7.53
N ASN A 128 -4.05 -2.13 -8.29
CA ASN A 128 -2.64 -1.73 -8.39
C ASN A 128 -2.36 -0.34 -7.80
N LEU A 129 -3.31 0.22 -7.05
CA LEU A 129 -3.07 1.40 -6.23
C LEU A 129 -2.24 0.99 -5.02
N THR A 130 -0.97 1.41 -5.00
CA THR A 130 -0.05 1.08 -3.92
C THR A 130 0.65 2.34 -3.44
N SER A 131 0.67 2.59 -2.14
CA SER A 131 1.46 3.66 -1.50
C SER A 131 2.98 3.42 -1.51
N GLY A 132 3.44 2.32 -2.12
CA GLY A 132 4.81 1.84 -1.93
C GLY A 132 5.09 1.31 -0.52
N HIS A 133 4.14 1.34 0.41
CA HIS A 133 4.33 0.87 1.77
C HIS A 133 3.60 -0.45 2.04
N TRP A 134 4.22 -1.25 2.90
CA TRP A 134 3.64 -2.44 3.50
C TRP A 134 3.31 -2.18 4.96
N LEU A 135 2.14 -2.64 5.38
CA LEU A 135 1.86 -2.92 6.77
C LEU A 135 2.28 -4.37 7.04
N ILE A 136 3.19 -4.55 7.99
CA ILE A 136 3.79 -5.83 8.33
C ILE A 136 3.19 -6.33 9.64
N PHE A 137 2.76 -7.60 9.62
CA PHE A 137 2.09 -8.21 10.76
C PHE A 137 2.40 -9.70 10.86
N SER A 138 2.15 -10.26 12.03
CA SER A 138 2.18 -11.70 12.30
C SER A 138 0.80 -12.19 12.69
N GLU A 139 0.39 -13.33 12.15
CA GLU A 139 -0.82 -14.02 12.59
C GLU A 139 -0.45 -15.07 13.63
N THR A 140 -1.13 -15.04 14.77
CA THR A 140 -0.94 -15.97 15.88
C THR A 140 -2.29 -16.54 16.32
N PRO A 141 -2.31 -17.60 17.16
CA PRO A 141 -3.55 -18.10 17.75
C PRO A 141 -4.34 -17.04 18.53
N PHE A 142 -3.67 -16.06 19.13
CA PHE A 142 -4.29 -15.02 19.96
C PHE A 142 -4.83 -13.84 19.14
N GLY A 143 -4.31 -13.61 17.94
CA GLY A 143 -4.56 -12.34 17.25
C GLY A 143 -3.63 -12.09 16.07
N ALA A 144 -3.96 -11.04 15.33
CA ALA A 144 -3.02 -10.41 14.42
C ALA A 144 -2.22 -9.35 15.20
N PHE A 145 -0.90 -9.47 15.14
CA PHE A 145 0.04 -8.56 15.77
C PHE A 145 0.64 -7.67 14.69
N TYR A 146 0.26 -6.40 14.68
CA TYR A 146 0.73 -5.41 13.71
C TYR A 146 1.99 -4.75 14.24
N LEU A 147 3.08 -4.93 13.50
CA LEU A 147 4.42 -4.70 14.03
C LEU A 147 4.98 -3.38 13.55
N CYS A 148 4.95 -3.12 12.25
CA CYS A 148 5.45 -1.86 11.70
C CYS A 148 4.96 -1.61 10.26
N ARG A 149 5.21 -0.39 9.79
CA ARG A 149 5.18 -0.01 8.38
C ARG A 149 6.61 -0.03 7.81
N ALA A 150 6.73 -0.42 6.55
CA ALA A 150 7.98 -0.37 5.79
C ALA A 150 7.73 0.00 4.34
N HIS A 151 8.72 0.59 3.67
CA HIS A 151 8.67 0.79 2.22
C HIS A 151 9.08 -0.49 1.49
N HIS A 152 8.47 -0.80 0.35
CA HIS A 152 8.79 -2.01 -0.43
C HIS A 152 10.20 -2.04 -1.04
N GLU A 153 10.88 -0.89 -1.07
CA GLU A 153 12.27 -0.75 -1.52
C GLU A 153 13.26 -0.71 -0.35
N GLU A 154 12.77 -0.75 0.89
CA GLU A 154 13.60 -0.83 2.08
C GLU A 154 14.29 -2.19 2.16
N ASP A 155 15.54 -2.21 2.63
CA ASP A 155 16.29 -3.45 2.82
C ASP A 155 15.60 -4.37 3.84
N ASP A 156 15.42 -5.65 3.49
CA ASP A 156 14.70 -6.63 4.32
C ASP A 156 15.32 -6.77 5.72
N ARG A 157 16.63 -6.50 5.90
CA ARG A 157 17.28 -6.53 7.22
C ARG A 157 16.86 -5.36 8.09
N LEU A 158 16.78 -4.15 7.53
CA LEU A 158 16.31 -2.97 8.26
C LEU A 158 14.86 -3.14 8.70
N ILE A 159 14.02 -3.68 7.81
CA ILE A 159 12.65 -4.05 8.13
C ILE A 159 12.62 -5.07 9.26
N PHE A 160 13.46 -6.09 9.20
CA PHE A 160 13.51 -7.14 10.22
C PHE A 160 13.95 -6.63 11.59
N ASP A 161 14.98 -5.80 11.66
CA ASP A 161 15.44 -5.21 12.92
C ASP A 161 14.33 -4.34 13.54
N ARG A 162 13.56 -3.61 12.72
CA ARG A 162 12.37 -2.87 13.14
C ARG A 162 11.27 -3.80 13.67
N VAL A 163 10.99 -4.88 12.95
CA VAL A 163 10.00 -5.90 13.36
C VAL A 163 10.37 -6.52 14.70
N ARG A 164 11.64 -6.87 14.90
CA ARG A 164 12.12 -7.43 16.18
C ARG A 164 11.90 -6.47 17.34
N LYS A 165 12.29 -5.21 17.18
CA LYS A 165 12.05 -4.17 18.19
C LYS A 165 10.56 -3.99 18.50
N ALA A 166 9.71 -4.04 17.47
CA ALA A 166 8.26 -3.98 17.66
C ALA A 166 7.68 -5.21 18.37
N ALA A 167 8.28 -6.39 18.18
CA ALA A 167 7.84 -7.64 18.80
C ALA A 167 8.15 -7.74 20.29
N GLU A 168 9.16 -7.01 20.79
CA GLU A 168 9.57 -7.01 22.21
C GLU A 168 8.43 -6.57 23.17
N VAL A 169 7.48 -5.76 22.69
CA VAL A 169 6.31 -5.33 23.48
C VAL A 169 5.24 -6.41 23.62
N PHE A 170 5.41 -7.54 22.92
CA PHE A 170 4.51 -8.70 22.92
C PHE A 170 5.24 -9.96 23.39
N PRO A 171 5.74 -10.01 24.64
CA PRO A 171 6.65 -11.05 25.11
C PRO A 171 6.04 -12.46 25.14
N ASN A 172 4.71 -12.58 25.10
CA ASN A 172 4.00 -13.86 25.11
C ASN A 172 3.55 -14.32 23.71
N ALA A 173 3.84 -13.53 22.66
CA ALA A 173 3.51 -13.90 21.28
C ALA A 173 4.66 -14.71 20.67
N ALA A 174 4.35 -15.87 20.08
CA ALA A 174 5.31 -16.63 19.30
C ALA A 174 5.33 -16.11 17.87
N PHE A 175 6.49 -15.61 17.42
CA PHE A 175 6.65 -15.07 16.08
C PHE A 175 7.39 -16.08 15.17
N PRO A 176 7.09 -16.09 13.85
CA PRO A 176 7.68 -17.07 12.92
C PRO A 176 9.21 -16.99 12.85
N PHE A 177 9.78 -15.82 13.12
CA PHE A 177 11.22 -15.60 13.11
C PHE A 177 11.96 -16.07 14.36
N ASP A 178 11.25 -16.43 15.44
CA ASP A 178 11.89 -16.99 16.64
C ASP A 178 12.47 -18.39 16.37
N THR A 179 12.02 -19.03 15.29
CA THR A 179 12.45 -20.38 14.86
C THR A 179 13.47 -20.39 13.72
N LEU A 180 13.85 -19.21 13.22
CA LEU A 180 14.75 -19.07 12.06
C LEU A 180 16.24 -18.95 12.47
N SER A 181 16.60 -19.49 13.63
CA SER A 181 17.98 -19.52 14.15
C SER A 181 18.91 -20.45 13.38
#